data_AF-A0A2T4JVA2-F1
#
_entry.id   AF-A0A2T4JVA2-F1
#
_cell.length_a   1.000
_cell.length_b   1.000
_cell.length_c   1.000
_cell.angle_alpha   90.00
_cell.angle_beta   90.00
_cell.angle_gamma   90.00
#
_symmetry.space_group_name_H-M   'P 1'
#
loop_
_entity.id
_entity.type
_entity.pdbx_description
1 polymer ?
#
loop_
_entity_poly.entity_id
_entity_poly.type
_entity_poly.pdbx_seq_one_letter_code
_entity_poly.pdbx_strand_id
1 'polypeptide(L)'
;FLRLYIGARRRRPADDLLTHLIQAEAEGERLSTDEVIATCILILNAGHEAAVHAIGNAVKTLLETETPPEALSPPQIGATVEELLRYDPPLHLFKRYVYADAEIMGQSFRAGSEVALLLAAANRDPGAWHQPQRFLPARPEKAHLSFSAGLHFCLGAPLARLEMAAALPVLFARRPGLRLIGKPRYANTYHFRGLERLMVT
;
A
#
# COMPACT_ATOMS: atom_id res chain seq x y z
N PHE A 1 5.77 -24.59 -10.80
CA PHE A 1 6.69 -24.05 -9.78
C PHE A 1 6.15 -24.21 -8.35
N LEU A 2 5.11 -23.46 -7.92
CA LEU A 2 4.65 -23.44 -6.51
C LEU A 2 4.32 -24.81 -5.90
N ARG A 3 3.68 -25.73 -6.65
CA ARG A 3 3.40 -27.10 -6.19
C ARG A 3 4.66 -27.84 -5.71
N LEU A 4 5.78 -27.70 -6.44
CA LEU A 4 7.05 -28.33 -6.07
C LEU A 4 7.59 -27.74 -4.76
N TYR A 5 7.51 -26.42 -4.62
CA TYR A 5 8.02 -25.70 -3.44
C TYR A 5 7.18 -26.01 -2.19
N ILE A 6 5.85 -26.08 -2.33
CA ILE A 6 4.93 -26.53 -1.26
C ILE A 6 5.25 -27.96 -0.84
N GLY A 7 5.43 -28.87 -1.81
CA GLY A 7 5.81 -30.25 -1.51
C GLY A 7 7.15 -30.34 -0.76
N ALA A 8 8.12 -29.49 -1.10
CA ALA A 8 9.38 -29.40 -0.37
C ALA A 8 9.19 -28.89 1.06
N ARG A 9 8.42 -27.82 1.27
CA ARG A 9 8.14 -27.28 2.62
C ARG A 9 7.31 -28.19 3.50
N ARG A 10 6.41 -29.01 2.94
CA ARG A 10 5.72 -30.07 3.69
C ARG A 10 6.67 -31.12 4.26
N ARG A 11 7.74 -31.46 3.52
CA ARG A 11 8.75 -32.43 3.96
C ARG A 11 9.82 -31.82 4.88
N ARG A 12 10.13 -30.54 4.66
CA ARG A 12 11.15 -29.79 5.41
C ARG A 12 10.61 -28.38 5.70
N PRO A 13 9.84 -28.22 6.78
CA PRO A 13 9.36 -26.91 7.25
C PRO A 13 10.53 -25.95 7.48
N ALA A 14 10.29 -24.66 7.25
CA ALA A 14 11.27 -23.59 7.49
C ALA A 14 10.58 -22.41 8.20
N ASP A 15 11.37 -21.46 8.68
CA ASP A 15 10.85 -20.20 9.24
C ASP A 15 10.47 -19.23 8.11
N ASP A 16 9.35 -19.54 7.43
CA ASP A 16 8.83 -18.72 6.34
C ASP A 16 7.30 -18.75 6.25
N LEU A 17 6.74 -17.71 5.61
CA LEU A 17 5.30 -17.54 5.43
C LEU A 17 4.64 -18.75 4.77
N LEU A 18 5.33 -19.40 3.81
CA LEU A 18 4.76 -20.56 3.13
C LEU A 18 4.57 -21.74 4.08
N THR A 19 5.55 -21.99 4.97
CA THR A 19 5.42 -23.00 6.01
C THR A 19 4.26 -22.69 6.95
N HIS A 20 4.11 -21.44 7.37
CA HIS A 20 2.98 -21.02 8.18
C HIS A 20 1.63 -21.20 7.48
N LEU A 21 1.51 -20.86 6.19
CA LEU A 21 0.28 -21.08 5.41
C LEU A 21 -0.05 -22.56 5.25
N ILE A 22 0.94 -23.43 5.08
CA ILE A 22 0.74 -24.89 5.00
C ILE A 22 0.25 -25.47 6.33
N GLN A 23 0.71 -24.91 7.44
CA GLN A 23 0.38 -25.36 8.80
C GLN A 23 -0.87 -24.70 9.36
N ALA A 24 -1.36 -23.63 8.73
CA ALA A 24 -2.55 -22.92 9.15
C ALA A 24 -3.78 -23.85 9.14
N GLU A 25 -4.48 -23.86 10.26
CA GLU A 25 -5.70 -24.63 10.49
C GLU A 25 -6.77 -23.69 11.04
N ALA A 26 -7.96 -23.72 10.46
CA ALA A 26 -9.12 -22.94 10.89
C ALA A 26 -10.30 -23.90 11.04
N GLU A 27 -10.93 -23.92 12.22
CA GLU A 27 -12.10 -24.77 12.51
C GLU A 27 -11.88 -26.27 12.22
N GLY A 28 -10.62 -26.74 12.32
CA GLY A 28 -10.24 -28.13 12.02
C GLY A 28 -9.94 -28.40 10.53
N GLU A 29 -10.10 -27.40 9.66
CA GLU A 29 -9.78 -27.47 8.25
C GLU A 29 -8.41 -26.85 7.95
N ARG A 30 -7.65 -27.52 7.09
CA ARG A 30 -6.37 -27.00 6.58
C ARG A 30 -6.56 -26.54 5.15
N LEU A 31 -5.81 -25.50 4.78
CA LEU A 31 -5.76 -25.06 3.39
C LEU A 31 -5.30 -26.22 2.49
N SER A 32 -6.10 -26.50 1.48
CA SER A 32 -5.73 -27.37 0.38
C SER A 32 -4.49 -26.83 -0.32
N THR A 33 -3.81 -27.68 -1.08
CA THR A 33 -2.65 -27.25 -1.88
C THR A 33 -3.01 -26.09 -2.82
N ASP A 34 -4.23 -26.09 -3.34
CA ASP A 34 -4.68 -25.08 -4.30
C ASP A 34 -5.01 -23.76 -3.61
N GLU A 35 -5.56 -23.78 -2.40
CA GLU A 35 -5.79 -22.58 -1.59
C GLU A 35 -4.48 -21.95 -1.11
N VAL A 36 -3.48 -22.76 -0.73
CA VAL A 36 -2.13 -22.25 -0.41
C VAL A 36 -1.53 -21.55 -1.64
N ILE A 37 -1.65 -22.16 -2.83
CA ILE A 37 -1.16 -21.55 -4.08
C ILE A 37 -1.89 -20.24 -4.36
N ALA A 38 -3.22 -20.23 -4.29
CA ALA A 38 -4.04 -19.04 -4.52
C ALA A 38 -3.67 -17.91 -3.55
N THR A 39 -3.45 -18.25 -2.27
CA THR A 39 -3.05 -17.30 -1.23
C THR A 39 -1.65 -16.73 -1.51
N CYS A 40 -0.68 -17.56 -1.91
CA CYS A 40 0.65 -17.09 -2.28
C CYS A 40 0.60 -16.13 -3.49
N ILE A 41 -0.20 -16.45 -4.51
CA ILE A 41 -0.38 -15.59 -5.68
C ILE A 41 -1.03 -14.26 -5.26
N LEU A 42 -2.07 -14.32 -4.42
CA LEU A 42 -2.74 -13.13 -3.90
C LEU A 42 -1.78 -12.22 -3.16
N ILE A 43 -0.99 -12.76 -2.22
CA ILE A 43 -0.03 -11.99 -1.43
C ILE A 43 1.05 -11.39 -2.32
N LEU A 44 1.57 -12.16 -3.29
CA LEU A 44 2.56 -11.66 -4.24
C LEU A 44 2.01 -10.48 -5.05
N ASN A 45 0.82 -10.63 -5.65
CA ASN A 45 0.23 -9.59 -6.48
C ASN A 45 -0.14 -8.35 -5.64
N ALA A 46 -0.72 -8.55 -4.46
CA ALA A 46 -1.12 -7.47 -3.57
C ALA A 46 0.07 -6.70 -2.97
N GLY A 47 1.17 -7.41 -2.68
CA GLY A 47 2.37 -6.82 -2.06
C GLY A 47 3.34 -6.20 -3.06
N HIS A 48 3.48 -6.77 -4.27
CA HIS A 48 4.54 -6.35 -5.19
C HIS A 48 4.28 -4.99 -5.84
N GLU A 49 3.22 -4.86 -6.64
CA GLU A 49 2.98 -3.64 -7.41
C GLU A 49 2.69 -2.44 -6.50
N ALA A 50 1.93 -2.65 -5.42
CA ALA A 50 1.62 -1.60 -4.45
C ALA A 50 2.87 -1.05 -3.76
N ALA A 51 3.80 -1.91 -3.34
CA ALA A 51 5.04 -1.48 -2.69
C ALA A 51 5.98 -0.73 -3.65
N VAL A 52 6.12 -1.24 -4.88
CA VAL A 52 6.92 -0.57 -5.93
C VAL A 52 6.39 0.84 -6.20
N HIS A 53 5.07 0.98 -6.35
CA HIS A 53 4.45 2.29 -6.55
C HIS A 53 4.54 3.18 -5.30
N ALA A 54 4.40 2.63 -4.09
CA ALA A 54 4.53 3.40 -2.86
C ALA A 54 5.92 4.02 -2.72
N ILE A 55 6.97 3.22 -2.95
CA ILE A 55 8.36 3.71 -2.89
C ILE A 55 8.62 4.73 -4.01
N GLY A 56 8.19 4.45 -5.24
CA GLY A 56 8.36 5.40 -6.35
C GLY A 56 7.66 6.74 -6.11
N ASN A 57 6.42 6.70 -5.65
CA ASN A 57 5.63 7.88 -5.29
C ASN A 57 6.25 8.65 -4.12
N ALA A 58 6.80 7.94 -3.13
CA ALA A 58 7.50 8.53 -2.00
C ALA A 58 8.76 9.28 -2.44
N VAL A 59 9.64 8.65 -3.23
CA VAL A 59 10.86 9.31 -3.75
C VAL A 59 10.48 10.54 -4.57
N LYS A 60 9.50 10.41 -5.47
CA LYS A 60 8.97 11.54 -6.25
C LYS A 60 8.46 12.67 -5.34
N THR A 61 7.70 12.36 -4.31
CA THR A 61 7.11 13.36 -3.40
C THR A 61 8.20 14.07 -2.59
N LEU A 62 9.16 13.33 -2.03
CA LEU A 62 10.26 13.89 -1.26
C LEU A 62 11.11 14.85 -2.09
N LEU A 63 11.38 14.49 -3.37
CA LEU A 63 12.14 15.33 -4.29
C LEU A 63 11.37 16.57 -4.74
N GLU A 64 10.07 16.45 -5.10
CA GLU A 64 9.24 17.59 -5.52
C GLU A 64 9.01 18.61 -4.40
N THR A 65 9.07 18.16 -3.15
CA THR A 65 8.82 18.99 -1.96
C THR A 65 10.09 19.42 -1.25
N GLU A 66 11.26 19.07 -1.80
CA GLU A 66 12.58 19.36 -1.23
C GLU A 66 12.65 18.98 0.26
N THR A 67 12.12 17.79 0.59
CA THR A 67 11.96 17.36 1.98
C THR A 67 13.33 17.24 2.65
N PRO A 68 13.51 17.84 3.85
CA PRO A 68 14.78 17.81 4.56
C PRO A 68 15.14 16.38 5.03
N PRO A 69 16.43 16.00 5.03
CA PRO A 69 16.88 14.66 5.45
C PRO A 69 16.44 14.27 6.86
N GLU A 70 16.26 15.24 7.76
CA GLU A 70 15.78 15.05 9.12
C GLU A 70 14.41 14.36 9.17
N ALA A 71 13.56 14.55 8.17
CA ALA A 71 12.27 13.87 8.06
C ALA A 71 12.40 12.36 7.83
N LEU A 72 13.56 11.90 7.34
CA LEU A 72 13.88 10.49 7.13
C LEU A 72 14.69 9.87 8.27
N SER A 73 14.97 10.63 9.33
CA SER A 73 15.73 10.10 10.46
C SER A 73 14.84 9.25 11.38
N PRO A 74 15.41 8.34 12.22
CA PRO A 74 14.63 7.38 13.01
C PRO A 74 13.46 7.94 13.83
N PRO A 75 13.54 9.13 14.49
CA PRO A 75 12.40 9.67 15.21
C PRO A 75 11.26 10.18 14.31
N GLN A 76 11.51 10.51 13.04
CA GLN A 76 10.51 11.12 12.13
C GLN A 76 10.04 10.17 11.04
N ILE A 77 10.82 9.14 10.67
CA ILE A 77 10.56 8.30 9.50
C ILE A 77 9.17 7.67 9.52
N GLY A 78 8.67 7.26 10.69
CA GLY A 78 7.32 6.69 10.83
C GLY A 78 6.23 7.67 10.39
N ALA A 79 6.25 8.90 10.91
CA ALA A 79 5.28 9.94 10.56
C ALA A 79 5.40 10.35 9.07
N THR A 80 6.63 10.44 8.57
CA THR A 80 6.89 10.73 7.16
C THR A 80 6.32 9.64 6.25
N VAL A 81 6.45 8.36 6.60
CA VAL A 81 5.89 7.24 5.83
C VAL A 81 4.35 7.29 5.81
N GLU A 82 3.70 7.54 6.95
CA GLU A 82 2.24 7.69 6.97
C GLU A 82 1.77 8.88 6.13
N GLU A 83 2.47 10.02 6.20
CA GLU A 83 2.10 11.17 5.38
C GLU A 83 2.34 10.90 3.88
N LEU A 84 3.41 10.18 3.51
CA LEU A 84 3.68 9.79 2.12
C LEU A 84 2.55 8.90 1.59
N LEU A 85 2.13 7.91 2.37
CA LEU A 85 1.04 7.00 2.03
C LEU A 85 -0.29 7.74 1.93
N ARG A 86 -0.58 8.70 2.83
CA ARG A 86 -1.78 9.54 2.73
C ARG A 86 -1.73 10.44 1.49
N TYR A 87 -0.61 11.11 1.28
CA TYR A 87 -0.46 12.16 0.28
C TYR A 87 -0.48 11.58 -1.14
N ASP A 88 0.28 10.52 -1.39
CA ASP A 88 0.49 9.95 -2.72
C ASP A 88 0.30 8.43 -2.71
N PRO A 89 -0.92 7.93 -2.39
CA PRO A 89 -1.16 6.51 -2.19
C PRO A 89 -0.95 5.72 -3.49
N PRO A 90 -0.39 4.50 -3.42
CA PRO A 90 -0.17 3.66 -4.61
C PRO A 90 -1.49 3.13 -5.20
N LEU A 91 -2.54 3.00 -4.40
CA LEU A 91 -3.89 2.67 -4.85
C LEU A 91 -4.84 3.82 -4.54
N HIS A 92 -5.69 4.20 -5.50
CA HIS A 92 -6.59 5.34 -5.33
C HIS A 92 -8.06 4.95 -5.25
N LEU A 93 -8.42 3.71 -5.63
CA LEU A 93 -9.80 3.24 -5.71
C LEU A 93 -9.91 1.74 -5.42
N PHE A 94 -10.98 1.36 -4.72
CA PHE A 94 -11.49 -0.01 -4.66
C PHE A 94 -12.98 -0.02 -4.98
N LYS A 95 -13.50 -1.16 -5.42
CA LYS A 95 -14.92 -1.33 -5.68
C LYS A 95 -15.59 -2.25 -4.67
N ARG A 96 -16.88 -2.05 -4.46
CA ARG A 96 -17.77 -2.89 -3.66
C ARG A 96 -19.07 -3.12 -4.42
N TYR A 97 -19.75 -4.21 -4.10
CA TYR A 97 -21.10 -4.48 -4.55
C TYR A 97 -22.08 -4.26 -3.40
N VAL A 98 -23.22 -3.67 -3.73
CA VAL A 98 -24.32 -3.45 -2.81
C VAL A 98 -25.14 -4.73 -2.72
N TYR A 99 -25.16 -5.39 -1.57
CA TYR A 99 -25.86 -6.67 -1.40
C TYR A 99 -27.35 -6.51 -1.06
N ALA A 100 -27.73 -5.39 -0.47
CA ALA A 100 -29.11 -5.04 -0.16
C ALA A 100 -29.30 -3.54 -0.34
N ASP A 101 -30.53 -3.12 -0.68
CA ASP A 101 -30.88 -1.71 -0.78
C ASP A 101 -30.47 -0.97 0.52
N ALA A 102 -29.76 0.15 0.37
CA ALA A 102 -29.20 0.89 1.49
C ALA A 102 -29.22 2.40 1.22
N GLU A 103 -29.26 3.18 2.30
CA GLU A 103 -29.09 4.64 2.24
C GLU A 103 -27.82 5.01 3.01
N ILE A 104 -26.88 5.69 2.34
CA ILE A 104 -25.61 6.11 2.92
C ILE A 104 -25.42 7.59 2.61
N MET A 105 -25.23 8.42 3.64
CA MET A 105 -25.06 9.88 3.50
C MET A 105 -26.18 10.55 2.68
N GLY A 106 -27.42 10.09 2.83
CA GLY A 106 -28.58 10.61 2.10
C GLY A 106 -28.68 10.14 0.64
N GLN A 107 -27.81 9.24 0.19
CA GLN A 107 -27.85 8.65 -1.15
C GLN A 107 -28.37 7.21 -1.09
N SER A 108 -29.38 6.91 -1.91
CA SER A 108 -29.90 5.55 -2.07
C SER A 108 -29.02 4.71 -3.01
N PHE A 109 -28.75 3.49 -2.60
CA PHE A 109 -28.01 2.46 -3.33
C PHE A 109 -28.89 1.23 -3.48
N ARG A 110 -29.06 0.74 -4.72
CA ARG A 110 -29.83 -0.47 -5.01
C ARG A 110 -28.95 -1.71 -4.93
N ALA A 111 -29.53 -2.83 -4.49
CA ALA A 111 -28.88 -4.13 -4.56
C ALA A 111 -28.40 -4.44 -5.99
N GLY A 112 -27.20 -4.99 -6.11
CA GLY A 112 -26.53 -5.27 -7.37
C GLY A 112 -25.71 -4.10 -7.94
N SER A 113 -25.86 -2.87 -7.42
CA SER A 113 -25.03 -1.74 -7.85
C SER A 113 -23.57 -1.92 -7.44
N GLU A 114 -22.67 -1.40 -8.27
CA GLU A 114 -21.24 -1.28 -7.96
C GLU A 114 -20.93 0.12 -7.42
N VAL A 115 -20.15 0.20 -6.34
CA VAL A 115 -19.75 1.44 -5.68
C VAL A 115 -18.23 1.54 -5.67
N ALA A 116 -17.70 2.64 -6.18
CA ALA A 116 -16.30 2.97 -6.11
C ALA A 116 -15.97 3.76 -4.83
N LEU A 117 -15.04 3.23 -4.03
CA LEU A 117 -14.47 3.87 -2.86
C LEU A 117 -13.21 4.62 -3.27
N LEU A 118 -13.27 5.95 -3.34
CA LEU A 118 -12.16 6.82 -3.75
C LEU A 118 -11.21 7.10 -2.58
N LEU A 119 -10.35 6.13 -2.25
CA LEU A 119 -9.43 6.19 -1.11
C LEU A 119 -8.51 7.43 -1.16
N ALA A 120 -7.94 7.74 -2.33
CA ALA A 120 -7.06 8.89 -2.48
C ALA A 120 -7.81 10.23 -2.31
N ALA A 121 -9.08 10.29 -2.73
CA ALA A 121 -9.90 11.49 -2.54
C ALA A 121 -10.21 11.69 -1.06
N ALA A 122 -10.55 10.63 -0.33
CA ALA A 122 -10.79 10.70 1.12
C ALA A 122 -9.52 11.09 1.91
N ASN A 123 -8.34 10.67 1.45
CA ASN A 123 -7.06 11.13 2.00
C ASN A 123 -6.75 12.61 1.72
N ARG A 124 -7.45 13.22 0.76
CA ARG A 124 -7.33 14.63 0.38
C ARG A 124 -8.57 15.47 0.75
N ASP A 125 -9.48 14.91 1.55
CA ASP A 125 -10.72 15.58 1.96
C ASP A 125 -10.42 16.70 2.98
N PRO A 126 -10.78 17.97 2.69
CA PRO A 126 -10.60 19.08 3.63
C PRO A 126 -11.47 18.98 4.89
N GLY A 127 -12.56 18.21 4.87
CA GLY A 127 -13.37 17.91 6.06
C GLY A 127 -12.68 16.96 7.03
N ALA A 128 -11.75 16.14 6.54
CA ALA A 128 -11.00 15.19 7.36
C ALA A 128 -9.56 15.66 7.65
N TRP A 129 -8.95 16.45 6.77
CA TRP A 129 -7.52 16.79 6.83
C TRP A 129 -7.29 18.29 6.68
N HIS A 130 -6.57 18.88 7.64
CA HIS A 130 -6.09 20.26 7.51
C HIS A 130 -5.03 20.36 6.39
N GLN A 131 -5.17 21.34 5.49
CA GLN A 131 -4.28 21.51 4.32
C GLN A 131 -4.03 20.18 3.58
N PRO A 132 -5.09 19.52 3.08
CA PRO A 132 -5.00 18.15 2.57
C PRO A 132 -4.07 18.03 1.35
N GLN A 133 -3.94 19.13 0.60
CA GLN A 133 -3.17 19.21 -0.63
C GLN A 133 -1.67 19.44 -0.43
N ARG A 134 -1.23 19.64 0.82
CA ARG A 134 0.18 19.79 1.18
C ARG A 134 0.71 18.50 1.80
N PHE A 135 1.94 18.16 1.43
CA PHE A 135 2.72 17.12 2.08
C PHE A 135 3.37 17.74 3.33
N LEU A 136 3.03 17.21 4.50
CA LEU A 136 3.53 17.68 5.79
C LEU A 136 4.12 16.48 6.56
N PRO A 137 5.44 16.20 6.45
CA PRO A 137 6.05 14.99 7.04
C PRO A 137 5.81 14.83 8.55
N ALA A 138 5.71 15.95 9.26
CA ALA A 138 5.45 16.00 10.70
C ALA A 138 3.95 16.15 11.04
N ARG A 139 3.05 15.78 10.13
CA ARG A 139 1.61 15.79 10.40
C ARG A 139 1.32 14.85 11.59
N PRO A 140 0.50 15.26 12.57
CA PRO A 140 0.09 14.39 13.65
C PRO A 140 -0.53 13.09 13.11
N GLU A 141 -0.16 11.97 13.72
CA GLU A 141 -0.61 10.65 13.29
C GLU A 141 -2.14 10.55 13.32
N LYS A 142 -2.70 10.12 12.21
CA LYS A 142 -4.13 9.89 12.02
C LYS A 142 -4.30 8.81 10.96
N ALA A 143 -5.25 7.90 11.18
CA ALA A 143 -5.55 6.85 10.22
C ALA A 143 -5.95 7.44 8.85
N HIS A 144 -5.18 7.10 7.81
CA HIS A 144 -5.50 7.35 6.42
C HIS A 144 -6.05 6.10 5.74
N LEU A 145 -6.70 6.27 4.58
CA LEU A 145 -7.41 5.20 3.88
C LEU A 145 -6.58 4.50 2.80
N SER A 146 -5.27 4.77 2.70
CA SER A 146 -4.39 4.10 1.73
C SER A 146 -4.29 2.58 1.92
N PHE A 147 -4.56 2.09 3.14
CA PHE A 147 -4.65 0.67 3.47
C PHE A 147 -6.11 0.18 3.61
N SER A 148 -7.09 0.97 3.15
CA SER A 148 -8.52 0.72 3.35
C SER A 148 -8.90 0.65 4.84
N ALA A 149 -10.09 0.14 5.14
CA ALA A 149 -10.61 -0.12 6.48
C ALA A 149 -11.54 -1.35 6.49
N GLY A 150 -11.87 -1.83 7.70
CA GLY A 150 -12.84 -2.93 7.91
C GLY A 150 -12.30 -4.32 7.57
N LEU A 151 -13.20 -5.21 7.14
CA LEU A 151 -12.91 -6.63 6.88
C LEU A 151 -11.76 -6.88 5.90
N HIS A 152 -11.56 -5.95 4.95
CA HIS A 152 -10.48 -6.02 3.96
C HIS A 152 -9.41 -4.96 4.20
N PHE A 153 -9.13 -4.61 5.46
CA PHE A 153 -7.95 -3.83 5.81
C PHE A 153 -6.68 -4.55 5.31
N CYS A 154 -5.71 -3.78 4.81
CA CYS A 154 -4.54 -4.33 4.14
C CYS A 154 -3.70 -5.19 5.10
N LEU A 155 -3.63 -6.49 4.81
CA LEU A 155 -2.79 -7.46 5.51
C LEU A 155 -1.30 -7.07 5.48
N GLY A 156 -0.85 -6.50 4.36
CA GLY A 156 0.53 -6.09 4.15
C GLY A 156 0.91 -4.74 4.74
N ALA A 157 0.00 -4.03 5.42
CA ALA A 157 0.25 -2.67 5.90
C ALA A 157 1.48 -2.54 6.82
N PRO A 158 1.75 -3.47 7.77
CA PRO A 158 2.96 -3.41 8.59
C PRO A 158 4.24 -3.60 7.76
N LEU A 159 4.22 -4.52 6.78
CA LEU A 159 5.36 -4.79 5.92
C LEU A 159 5.66 -3.62 4.99
N ALA A 160 4.63 -3.03 4.36
CA ALA A 160 4.80 -1.86 3.50
C ALA A 160 5.42 -0.67 4.26
N ARG A 161 4.99 -0.43 5.50
CA ARG A 161 5.59 0.60 6.37
C ARG A 161 7.05 0.31 6.66
N LEU A 162 7.36 -0.94 7.02
CA LEU A 162 8.73 -1.38 7.30
C LEU A 162 9.64 -1.19 6.07
N GLU A 163 9.18 -1.63 4.90
CA GLU A 163 9.93 -1.50 3.65
C GLU A 163 10.23 -0.03 3.33
N MET A 164 9.24 0.86 3.42
CA MET A 164 9.44 2.29 3.17
C MET A 164 10.36 2.93 4.21
N ALA A 165 10.16 2.61 5.50
CA ALA A 165 10.97 3.14 6.58
C ALA A 165 12.43 2.66 6.53
N ALA A 166 12.69 1.48 5.97
CA ALA A 166 14.04 0.98 5.75
C ALA A 166 14.66 1.52 4.46
N ALA A 167 13.92 1.54 3.35
CA ALA A 167 14.47 1.84 2.02
C ALA A 167 14.74 3.33 1.82
N LEU A 168 13.82 4.22 2.24
CA LEU A 168 13.92 5.65 1.96
C LEU A 168 15.16 6.29 2.62
N PRO A 169 15.44 6.08 3.93
CA PRO A 169 16.63 6.66 4.55
C PRO A 169 17.92 6.17 3.89
N VAL A 170 18.00 4.87 3.56
CA VAL A 170 19.18 4.28 2.92
C VAL A 170 19.42 4.88 1.53
N LEU A 171 18.37 5.07 0.73
CA LEU A 171 18.48 5.68 -0.60
C LEU A 171 19.02 7.10 -0.51
N PHE A 172 18.41 7.97 0.30
CA PHE A 172 18.81 9.37 0.40
C PHE A 172 20.14 9.57 1.13
N ALA A 173 20.50 8.70 2.08
CA ALA A 173 21.83 8.70 2.67
C ALA A 173 22.93 8.32 1.67
N ARG A 174 22.67 7.34 0.79
CA ARG A 174 23.63 6.93 -0.26
C ARG A 174 23.66 7.88 -1.46
N ARG A 175 22.58 8.64 -1.69
CA ARG A 175 22.42 9.59 -2.81
C ARG A 175 21.87 10.93 -2.32
N PRO A 176 22.63 11.72 -1.54
CA PRO A 176 22.15 12.99 -0.99
C PRO A 176 21.88 14.06 -2.07
N GLY A 177 22.50 13.92 -3.25
CA GLY A 177 22.30 14.80 -4.39
C GLY A 177 21.22 14.35 -5.36
N LEU A 178 20.39 13.35 -5.01
CA LEU A 178 19.39 12.78 -5.90
C LEU A 178 18.40 13.87 -6.37
N ARG A 179 18.17 13.99 -7.68
CA ARG A 179 17.26 14.99 -8.26
C ARG A 179 16.44 14.41 -9.41
N LEU A 180 15.24 14.95 -9.64
CA LEU A 180 14.38 14.56 -10.76
C LEU A 180 14.95 15.04 -12.11
N ILE A 181 14.99 14.14 -13.09
CA ILE A 181 15.24 14.48 -14.50
C ILE A 181 13.88 14.66 -15.18
N GLY A 182 13.31 15.86 -15.01
CA GLY A 182 12.04 16.25 -15.62
C GLY A 182 10.80 15.83 -14.83
N LYS A 183 9.62 16.14 -15.40
CA LYS A 183 8.32 15.93 -14.73
C LYS A 183 7.91 14.44 -14.75
N PRO A 184 7.70 13.79 -13.58
CA PRO A 184 7.22 12.41 -13.53
C PRO A 184 5.82 12.27 -14.15
N ARG A 185 5.55 11.10 -14.72
CA ARG A 185 4.25 10.77 -15.33
C ARG A 185 3.67 9.52 -14.70
N TYR A 186 2.39 9.58 -14.34
CA TYR A 186 1.64 8.42 -13.92
C TYR A 186 1.18 7.62 -15.12
N ALA A 187 1.20 6.30 -14.99
CA ALA A 187 0.65 5.39 -15.97
C ALA A 187 -0.87 5.53 -16.03
N ASN A 188 -1.45 5.29 -17.20
CA ASN A 188 -2.90 5.27 -17.37
C ASN A 188 -3.50 3.93 -16.89
N THR A 189 -3.39 3.67 -15.59
CA THR A 189 -3.87 2.46 -14.93
C THR A 189 -5.12 2.74 -14.11
N TYR A 190 -6.09 1.82 -14.16
CA TYR A 190 -7.40 2.07 -13.58
C TYR A 190 -7.41 2.18 -12.05
N HIS A 191 -6.73 1.31 -11.31
CA HIS A 191 -6.80 1.26 -9.83
C HIS A 191 -5.49 1.67 -9.14
N PHE A 192 -4.35 1.51 -9.82
CA PHE A 192 -3.06 1.98 -9.34
C PHE A 192 -2.81 3.44 -9.72
N ARG A 193 -2.15 4.15 -8.82
CA ARG A 193 -1.53 5.45 -9.05
C ARG A 193 -0.01 5.26 -9.07
N GLY A 194 0.47 4.59 -10.11
CA GLY A 194 1.87 4.26 -10.32
C GLY A 194 2.55 5.13 -11.37
N LEU A 195 3.82 5.47 -11.17
CA LEU A 195 4.62 6.16 -12.16
C LEU A 195 5.00 5.21 -13.32
N GLU A 196 4.94 5.70 -14.56
CA GLU A 196 5.48 4.96 -15.73
C GLU A 196 6.99 4.76 -15.59
N ARG A 197 7.67 5.81 -15.10
CA ARG A 197 9.10 5.85 -14.78
C ARG A 197 9.40 7.05 -13.88
N LEU A 198 10.45 6.94 -13.09
CA LEU A 198 10.99 8.04 -12.29
C LEU A 198 12.47 8.24 -12.66
N MET A 199 12.75 9.22 -13.52
CA MET A 199 14.10 9.51 -13.97
C MET A 199 14.80 10.41 -12.95
N VAL A 200 15.99 10.03 -12.51
CA VAL A 200 16.75 10.76 -11.48
C VAL A 200 18.26 10.82 -11.81
N THR A 201 18.93 11.86 -11.32
CA THR A 201 20.39 12.03 -11.35
C THR A 201 20.96 12.13 -9.94
#